data_AF-A0AAT9GAR4-F1
#
_entry.id   AF-A0AAT9GAR4-F1
#
_cell.length_a   1.000
_cell.length_b   1.000
_cell.length_c   1.000
_cell.angle_alpha   90.00
_cell.angle_beta   90.00
_cell.angle_gamma   90.00
#
_symmetry.space_group_name_H-M   'P 1'
#
loop_
_entity.id
_entity.type
_entity.pdbx_description
1 polymer ?
#
loop_
_entity_poly.entity_id
_entity_poly.type
_entity_poly.pdbx_seq_one_letter_code
_entity_poly.pdbx_strand_id
1 'polypeptide(L)' 'MTGKKIKFSKKPTAKETNQFIDDWVLGNIKSQDTDKRLKRTTIYMPKELHKKLKIKAANQQTSMTEIIIDTLEKYVK' A
#
# COMPACT_ATOMS: atom_id res chain seq x y z
N MET A 1 -46.75 26.80 -18.19
CA MET A 1 -45.45 26.10 -18.09
C MET A 1 -45.61 24.89 -17.17
N THR A 2 -45.65 23.69 -17.74
CA THR A 2 -45.84 22.43 -16.99
C THR A 2 -44.50 21.94 -16.44
N GLY A 3 -44.29 22.09 -15.13
CA GLY A 3 -43.06 21.67 -14.45
C GLY A 3 -42.91 20.14 -14.46
N LYS A 4 -41.81 19.65 -15.04
CA LYS A 4 -41.49 18.22 -15.10
C LYS A 4 -41.04 17.76 -13.69
N LYS A 5 -41.85 16.96 -13.00
CA LYS A 5 -41.50 16.41 -11.68
C LYS A 5 -40.38 15.37 -11.82
N ILE A 6 -39.21 15.67 -11.25
CA ILE A 6 -38.06 14.75 -11.17
C ILE A 6 -38.29 13.82 -9.98
N LYS A 7 -38.33 12.50 -10.22
CA LYS A 7 -38.40 11.50 -9.16
C LYS A 7 -37.00 11.24 -8.61
N PHE A 8 -36.72 11.67 -7.39
CA PHE A 8 -35.49 11.31 -6.68
C PHE A 8 -35.53 9.82 -6.30
N SER A 9 -34.43 9.11 -6.53
CA SER A 9 -34.27 7.72 -6.12
C SER A 9 -34.28 7.60 -4.59
N LYS A 10 -34.71 6.44 -4.07
CA LYS A 10 -34.69 6.14 -2.63
C LYS A 10 -33.28 6.38 -2.05
N LYS A 11 -33.23 6.90 -0.81
CA LYS A 11 -31.99 7.08 -0.04
C LYS A 11 -31.20 5.76 -0.04
N PRO A 12 -29.89 5.77 -0.30
CA PRO A 12 -29.08 4.56 -0.20
C PRO A 12 -29.25 3.97 1.20
N THR A 13 -29.67 2.71 1.26
CA THR A 13 -29.78 1.99 2.52
C THR A 13 -28.37 1.86 3.11
N ALA A 14 -28.20 2.24 4.37
CA ALA A 14 -26.92 2.12 5.06
C ALA A 14 -26.48 0.65 5.01
N LYS A 15 -25.43 0.35 4.24
CA LYS A 15 -24.74 -0.93 4.33
C LYS A 15 -24.06 -1.00 5.70
N GLU A 16 -23.80 -2.20 6.22
CA GLU A 16 -23.02 -2.46 7.43
C GLU A 16 -21.56 -1.98 7.27
N THR A 17 -21.39 -0.67 7.16
CA THR A 17 -20.11 0.03 6.96
C THR A 17 -19.40 0.18 8.30
N ASN A 18 -20.15 0.04 9.41
CA ASN A 18 -19.64 0.20 10.77
C ASN A 18 -18.56 -0.84 11.08
N GLN A 19 -18.73 -2.10 10.68
CA GLN A 19 -17.73 -3.15 10.98
C GLN A 19 -16.35 -2.82 10.41
N PHE A 20 -16.26 -2.39 9.15
CA PHE A 20 -14.97 -1.99 8.54
C PHE A 20 -14.34 -0.79 9.24
N ILE A 21 -15.16 0.23 9.56
CA ILE A 21 -14.68 1.46 10.20
C ILE A 21 -14.23 1.16 11.63
N ASP A 22 -15.02 0.39 12.37
CA ASP A 22 -14.74 -0.03 13.73
C ASP A 22 -13.48 -0.90 13.77
N ASP A 23 -13.32 -1.86 12.85
CA ASP A 23 -12.11 -2.69 12.75
C ASP A 23 -10.86 -1.88 12.39
N TRP A 24 -11.00 -0.83 11.57
CA TRP A 24 -9.91 0.09 11.25
C TRP A 24 -9.51 0.95 12.45
N VAL A 25 -10.47 1.52 13.17
CA VAL A 25 -10.23 2.35 14.36
C VAL A 25 -9.64 1.53 15.50
N LEU A 26 -10.11 0.30 15.70
CA LEU A 26 -9.64 -0.61 16.74
C LEU A 26 -8.27 -1.24 16.41
N GLY A 27 -7.71 -1.00 15.22
CA GLY A 27 -6.45 -1.59 14.80
C GLY A 27 -6.53 -3.10 14.57
N ASN A 28 -7.75 -3.65 14.46
CA ASN A 28 -8.00 -5.07 14.20
C ASN A 28 -7.71 -5.47 12.76
N ILE A 29 -7.55 -4.49 11.86
CA ILE A 29 -6.98 -4.70 10.54
C ILE A 29 -5.50 -5.04 10.74
N LYS A 30 -5.23 -6.33 10.94
CA LYS A 30 -3.89 -6.90 10.81
C LYS A 30 -3.41 -6.53 9.41
N SER A 31 -2.50 -5.57 9.30
CA SER A 31 -1.73 -5.35 8.08
C SER A 31 -1.25 -6.74 7.65
N GLN A 32 -1.65 -7.19 6.46
CA GLN A 32 -1.29 -8.51 5.96
C GLN A 32 0.19 -8.76 6.27
N ASP A 33 0.42 -9.74 7.14
CA ASP A 33 1.72 -10.15 7.62
C ASP A 33 2.57 -10.46 6.38
N THR A 34 3.43 -9.51 6.03
CA THR A 34 4.17 -9.51 4.77
C THR A 34 5.29 -10.51 4.94
N ASP A 35 5.01 -11.77 4.57
CA ASP A 35 5.92 -12.92 4.54
C ASP A 35 6.73 -13.13 5.85
N LYS A 36 6.38 -14.17 6.62
CA LYS A 36 7.00 -14.49 7.93
C LYS A 36 8.54 -14.62 7.93
N ARG A 37 9.17 -14.59 6.76
CA ARG A 37 10.62 -14.68 6.53
C ARG A 37 11.33 -13.33 6.44
N LEU A 38 10.61 -12.21 6.32
CA LEU A 38 11.22 -10.90 6.20
C LEU A 38 11.29 -10.19 7.56
N LYS A 39 12.46 -9.61 7.87
CA LYS A 39 12.63 -8.70 9.02
C LYS A 39 12.78 -7.28 8.50
N ARG A 40 12.03 -6.34 9.08
CA ARG A 40 12.14 -4.91 8.74
C ARG A 40 13.45 -4.36 9.29
N THR A 41 14.30 -3.85 8.40
CA THR A 41 15.55 -3.19 8.75
C THR A 41 15.55 -1.77 8.20
N THR A 42 15.78 -0.79 9.07
CA THR A 42 15.94 0.62 8.69
C THR A 42 17.43 0.95 8.65
N ILE A 43 17.92 1.44 7.51
CA ILE A 43 19.32 1.85 7.33
C ILE A 43 19.40 3.29 6.83
N TYR A 44 20.47 3.98 7.19
CA TYR A 44 20.82 5.26 6.56
C TYR A 44 21.54 5.01 5.24
N MET A 45 21.15 5.74 4.20
CA MET A 45 21.71 5.63 2.86
C MET A 45 21.98 7.02 2.28
N PRO A 46 23.06 7.22 1.50
CA PRO A 46 23.28 8.45 0.77
C PRO A 46 22.07 8.79 -0.13
N LYS A 47 21.64 10.05 -0.13
CA LYS A 47 20.45 10.51 -0.88
C LYS A 47 20.54 10.18 -2.37
N GLU A 48 21.73 10.33 -2.95
CA GLU A 48 21.98 10.03 -4.36
C GLU A 48 21.82 8.55 -4.67
N LEU A 49 22.28 7.68 -3.77
CA LEU A 49 22.16 6.24 -3.93
C LEU A 49 20.69 5.82 -3.86
N HIS A 50 19.92 6.35 -2.90
CA HIS A 50 18.48 6.11 -2.81
C HIS A 50 17.73 6.58 -4.07
N LYS A 51 18.12 7.73 -4.66
CA LYS A 51 17.55 8.21 -5.92
C LYS A 51 17.86 7.25 -7.08
N LYS A 52 19.11 6.80 -7.20
CA LYS A 52 19.53 5.83 -8.23
C LYS A 52 18.78 4.51 -8.10
N LEU A 53 18.57 4.00 -6.88
CA LEU A 53 17.79 2.79 -6.63
C LEU A 53 16.33 2.92 -7.07
N LYS A 54 15.68 4.06 -6.78
CA LYS A 54 14.31 4.31 -7.26
C LYS A 54 14.19 4.29 -8.78
N ILE A 55 15.14 4.94 -9.47
CA ILE A 55 15.15 4.95 -10.94
C ILE A 55 15.37 3.53 -11.48
N LYS A 56 16.31 2.78 -10.89
CA LYS A 56 16.58 1.39 -11.28
C LYS A 56 15.35 0.49 -11.09
N ALA A 57 14.66 0.61 -9.96
CA ALA A 57 13.42 -0.11 -9.67
C ALA A 57 12.33 0.16 -10.71
N ALA A 58 12.13 1.44 -11.06
CA ALA A 58 11.16 1.82 -12.09
C ALA A 58 11.51 1.23 -13.47
N ASN A 59 12.78 1.29 -13.87
CA ASN A 59 13.23 0.75 -15.16
C ASN A 59 13.10 -0.78 -15.24
N GLN A 60 13.29 -1.48 -14.13
CA GLN A 60 13.23 -2.94 -14.04
C GLN A 60 11.83 -3.47 -13.71
N GLN A 61 10.82 -2.61 -13.55
CA GLN A 61 9.46 -2.96 -13.14
C GLN A 61 9.41 -3.85 -11.87
N THR A 62 10.34 -3.61 -10.94
CA THR A 62 10.51 -4.36 -9.69
C THR A 62 10.45 -3.42 -8.48
N SER A 63 10.38 -3.97 -7.28
CA SER A 63 10.45 -3.18 -6.05
C SER A 63 11.89 -2.83 -5.67
N MET A 64 12.07 -1.67 -5.03
CA MET A 64 13.37 -1.28 -4.49
C MET A 64 13.88 -2.29 -3.43
N THR A 65 12.96 -2.92 -2.70
CA THR A 65 13.26 -3.94 -1.69
C THR A 65 13.87 -5.19 -2.34
N GLU A 66 13.30 -5.69 -3.44
CA GLU A 66 13.85 -6.83 -4.19
C GLU A 66 15.26 -6.55 -4.69
N ILE A 67 15.50 -5.36 -5.24
CA ILE A 67 16.85 -4.96 -5.70
C ILE A 67 17.85 -4.96 -4.54
N ILE A 68 17.47 -4.44 -3.38
CA ILE A 68 18.34 -4.40 -2.20
C ILE A 68 18.65 -5.82 -1.72
N ILE A 69 17.64 -6.70 -1.65
CA ILE A 69 17.83 -8.10 -1.24
C ILE A 69 18.77 -8.81 -2.21
N ASP A 70 18.52 -8.75 -3.52
CA ASP A 70 19.37 -9.38 -4.55
C ASP A 70 20.81 -8.87 -4.50
N THR A 71 21.01 -7.57 -4.29
CA THR A 71 22.35 -6.98 -4.20
C THR A 71 23.08 -7.46 -2.94
N LEU A 72 22.40 -7.56 -1.80
CA LEU A 72 22.97 -8.05 -0.54
C LEU A 72 23.27 -9.55 -0.61
N GLU A 73 22.37 -10.36 -1.17
CA GLU A 73 22.58 -11.80 -1.36
C GLU A 73 23.81 -12.07 -2.24
N LYS A 74 23.99 -11.31 -3.32
CA LYS A 74 25.18 -11.40 -4.19
C LYS A 74 26.48 -10.97 -3.53
N TYR A 75 26.41 -10.10 -2.51
CA TYR A 75 27.59 -9.60 -1.82
C TYR A 75 28.04 -10.51 -0.67
N VAL A 76 27.07 -11.14 0.02
CA VAL A 76 27.33 -12.00 1.19
C VAL A 76 27.69 -13.44 0.78
N LYS A 77 27.26 -13.87 -0.41
CA LYS A 77 27.55 -15.19 -0.97
C LYS A 77 28.87 -15.22 -1.71
#